data_AF-A0A0D6PKM5-F1
#
_entry.id   AF-A0A0D6PKM5-F1
#
_cell.length_a   1.000
_cell.length_b   1.000
_cell.length_c   1.000
_cell.angle_alpha   90.00
_cell.angle_beta   90.00
_cell.angle_gamma   90.00
#
_symmetry.space_group_name_H-M   'P 1'
#
loop_
_entity.id
_entity.type
_entity.pdbx_description
1 polymer ?
#
loop_
_entity_poly.entity_id
_entity_poly.type
_entity_poly.pdbx_seq_one_letter_code
_entity_poly.pdbx_strand_id
1 'polypeptide(L)'
;MAWQLDAGMNFTQSGGYIGSVPQLEQKWNNILADLTNGTAGPNFEQNLVEFCSFHHVHYVLIGPGTPKPLLVAIKSLNWPERLNHGVIIVDVPKLL
;
A
#
# COMPACT_ATOMS: atom_id res chain seq x y z
N MET A 1 -15.75 -7.16 -15.17
CA MET A 1 -14.45 -7.40 -15.83
C MET A 1 -14.36 -6.73 -17.20
N ALA A 2 -15.25 -6.99 -18.17
CA ALA A 2 -15.18 -6.37 -19.51
C ALA A 2 -15.11 -4.82 -19.49
N TRP A 3 -15.96 -4.17 -18.69
CA TRP A 3 -15.96 -2.72 -18.55
C TRP A 3 -14.64 -2.12 -18.00
N GLN A 4 -13.85 -2.90 -17.25
CA GLN A 4 -12.56 -2.43 -16.73
C GLN A 4 -11.47 -2.45 -17.79
N LEU A 5 -11.53 -3.43 -18.71
CA LEU A 5 -10.68 -3.50 -19.89
C LEU A 5 -11.01 -2.37 -20.87
N ASP A 6 -12.31 -2.12 -21.11
CA ASP A 6 -12.76 -1.03 -21.99
C ASP A 6 -12.37 0.36 -21.44
N ALA A 7 -12.30 0.50 -20.12
CA ALA A 7 -11.85 1.71 -19.44
C ALA A 7 -10.31 1.87 -19.41
N GLY A 8 -9.55 0.96 -20.01
CA GLY A 8 -8.08 0.99 -20.02
C GLY A 8 -7.46 0.77 -18.64
N MET A 9 -8.21 0.23 -17.68
CA MET A 9 -7.71 -0.05 -16.33
C MET A 9 -6.91 -1.36 -16.35
N ASN A 10 -5.61 -1.23 -16.62
CA ASN A 10 -4.65 -2.33 -16.54
C ASN A 10 -4.12 -2.45 -15.11
N PHE A 11 -4.80 -3.25 -14.29
CA PHE A 11 -4.27 -3.64 -12.99
C PHE A 11 -3.32 -4.84 -13.16
N THR A 12 -2.07 -4.71 -12.72
CA THR A 12 -1.15 -5.87 -12.57
C THR A 12 -1.52 -6.75 -11.37
N GLN A 13 -2.50 -6.31 -10.57
CA GLN A 13 -3.03 -7.06 -9.44
C GLN A 13 -4.56 -7.12 -9.57
N SER A 14 -5.09 -8.29 -9.97
CA SER A 14 -6.47 -8.65 -9.66
C SER A 14 -6.50 -9.08 -8.20
N GLY A 15 -7.24 -8.35 -7.37
CA GLY A 15 -7.11 -8.38 -5.91
C GLY A 15 -7.24 -9.74 -5.23
N GLY A 16 -6.60 -9.83 -4.04
CA GLY A 16 -6.80 -10.86 -3.02
C GLY A 16 -6.39 -12.28 -3.43
N TYR A 17 -5.71 -13.00 -2.53
CA TYR A 17 -5.60 -14.44 -2.70
C TYR A 17 -6.98 -15.07 -2.47
N ILE A 18 -7.51 -15.79 -3.47
CA ILE A 18 -8.80 -16.52 -3.39
C ILE A 18 -8.72 -17.70 -2.38
N GLY A 19 -7.50 -18.04 -1.94
CA GLY A 19 -7.20 -19.05 -0.93
C GLY A 19 -6.12 -18.59 0.05
N SER A 20 -5.17 -19.47 0.38
CA SER A 20 -4.06 -19.11 1.27
C SER A 20 -3.09 -18.12 0.62
N VAL A 21 -2.53 -17.22 1.44
CA VAL A 21 -1.39 -16.39 1.06
C VAL A 21 -0.23 -17.31 0.66
N PRO A 22 0.35 -17.17 -0.55
CA PRO A 22 1.49 -17.95 -1.00
C PRO A 22 2.63 -17.89 0.03
N GLN A 23 3.38 -18.98 0.19
CA GLN A 23 4.42 -19.07 1.22
C GLN A 23 5.44 -17.92 1.16
N LEU A 24 5.81 -17.48 -0.04
CA LEU A 24 6.72 -16.35 -0.24
C LEU A 24 6.17 -15.00 0.24
N GLU A 25 4.85 -14.89 0.33
CA GLU A 25 4.11 -13.69 0.71
C GLU A 25 3.77 -13.66 2.20
N GLN A 26 3.84 -14.82 2.88
CA GLN A 26 3.53 -14.92 4.31
C GLN A 26 4.45 -14.07 5.19
N LYS A 27 5.69 -13.78 4.75
CA LYS A 27 6.59 -12.86 5.45
C LYS A 27 6.03 -11.44 5.57
N TRP A 28 5.12 -11.06 4.67
CA TRP A 28 4.46 -9.75 4.66
C TRP A 28 3.15 -9.72 5.46
N ASN A 29 2.79 -10.82 6.15
CA ASN A 29 1.52 -10.89 6.88
C ASN A 29 1.36 -9.77 7.92
N ASN A 30 2.44 -9.31 8.55
CA ASN A 30 2.36 -8.23 9.54
C ASN A 30 1.93 -6.91 8.90
N ILE A 31 2.60 -6.47 7.82
CA ILE A 31 2.25 -5.23 7.13
C ILE A 31 0.89 -5.35 6.43
N LEU A 32 0.58 -6.51 5.84
CA LEU A 32 -0.72 -6.75 5.21
C LEU A 32 -1.86 -6.74 6.24
N ALA A 33 -1.65 -7.29 7.44
CA ALA A 33 -2.63 -7.24 8.52
C ALA A 33 -2.84 -5.80 9.02
N ASP A 34 -1.77 -5.02 9.19
CA ASP A 34 -1.86 -3.62 9.59
C ASP A 34 -2.64 -2.78 8.57
N LEU A 35 -2.32 -2.91 7.28
CA LEU A 35 -3.03 -2.23 6.20
C LEU A 35 -4.51 -2.66 6.11
N THR A 36 -4.80 -3.94 6.31
CA THR A 36 -6.17 -4.49 6.27
C THR A 36 -7.02 -4.03 7.46
N ASN A 37 -6.44 -4.03 8.66
CA ASN A 37 -7.13 -3.73 9.90
C ASN A 37 -7.16 -2.23 10.23
N GLY A 38 -6.42 -1.40 9.49
CA GLY A 38 -6.35 0.02 9.77
C GLY A 38 -5.47 0.38 10.97
N THR A 39 -4.53 -0.51 11.33
CA THR A 39 -3.62 -0.35 12.47
C THR A 39 -2.21 -0.03 12.01
N ALA A 40 -1.42 0.60 12.86
CA ALA A 40 0.03 0.71 12.67
C ALA A 40 0.70 -0.03 13.83
N GLY A 41 1.10 -1.28 13.60
CA GLY A 41 1.74 -2.12 14.58
C GLY A 41 3.21 -1.73 14.82
N PRO A 42 3.91 -2.46 15.70
CA PRO A 42 5.35 -2.27 15.91
C PRO A 42 6.13 -2.39 14.59
N ASN A 43 7.06 -1.46 14.36
CA ASN A 43 7.92 -1.39 13.17
C ASN A 43 7.14 -1.22 11.85
N PHE A 44 5.91 -0.68 11.89
CA PHE A 44 5.09 -0.46 10.70
C PHE A 44 5.86 0.26 9.58
N GLU A 45 6.56 1.35 9.90
CA GLU A 45 7.33 2.14 8.95
C GLU A 45 8.40 1.31 8.23
N GLN A 46 9.19 0.55 8.98
CA GLN A 46 10.22 -0.31 8.41
C GLN A 46 9.60 -1.41 7.54
N ASN A 47 8.55 -2.06 8.03
CA ASN A 47 7.87 -3.12 7.28
C ASN A 47 7.25 -2.58 5.98
N LEU A 48 6.72 -1.36 5.99
CA LEU A 48 6.17 -0.71 4.81
C LEU A 48 7.27 -0.38 3.80
N VAL A 49 8.41 0.17 4.24
CA VAL A 49 9.58 0.44 3.40
C VAL A 49 10.06 -0.85 2.71
N GLU A 50 10.24 -1.93 3.48
CA GLU A 50 10.68 -3.23 2.95
C GLU A 50 9.67 -3.83 1.97
N PHE A 51 8.37 -3.75 2.30
CA PHE A 51 7.29 -4.22 1.43
C PHE A 51 7.28 -3.46 0.11
N CYS A 52 7.34 -2.12 0.18
CA CYS A 52 7.37 -1.27 -1.00
C CYS A 52 8.60 -1.53 -1.88
N SER A 53 9.77 -1.75 -1.26
CA SER A 53 11.00 -2.09 -1.99
C SER A 53 10.89 -3.43 -2.70
N PHE A 54 10.42 -4.48 -2.01
CA PHE A 54 10.35 -5.83 -2.55
C PHE A 54 9.33 -5.95 -3.69
N HIS A 55 8.17 -5.29 -3.53
CA HIS A 55 7.09 -5.31 -4.51
C HIS A 55 7.17 -4.20 -5.57
N HIS A 56 8.25 -3.42 -5.56
CA HIS A 56 8.44 -2.26 -6.45
C HIS A 56 7.22 -1.32 -6.46
N VAL A 57 6.68 -1.04 -5.27
CA VAL A 57 5.58 -0.08 -5.09
C VAL A 57 6.13 1.32 -5.33
N HIS A 58 5.48 2.07 -6.21
CA HIS A 58 5.89 3.44 -6.56
C HIS A 58 5.10 4.50 -5.80
N TYR A 59 3.85 4.18 -5.42
CA TYR A 59 2.95 5.14 -4.80
C TYR A 59 2.13 4.47 -3.70
N VAL A 60 1.96 5.18 -2.58
CA VAL A 60 0.95 4.86 -1.55
C VAL A 60 -0.18 5.88 -1.68
N LEU A 61 -1.42 5.39 -1.74
CA LEU A 61 -2.60 6.24 -1.90
C LEU A 61 -3.31 6.38 -0.55
N ILE A 62 -3.45 7.62 -0.08
CA ILE A 62 -4.21 7.98 1.12
C ILE A 62 -5.50 8.66 0.66
N GLY A 63 -6.60 7.94 0.76
CA GLY A 63 -7.92 8.42 0.35
C GLY A 63 -8.79 8.87 1.52
N PRO A 64 -9.98 9.43 1.24
CA PRO A 64 -11.00 9.65 2.25
C PRO A 64 -11.33 8.36 2.99
N GLY A 65 -11.32 8.39 4.32
CA GLY A 65 -11.61 7.23 5.16
C GLY A 65 -10.39 6.37 5.54
N THR A 66 -9.17 6.71 5.07
CA THR A 66 -7.96 6.06 5.60
C THR A 66 -7.89 6.23 7.13
N PRO A 67 -7.75 5.13 7.89
CA PRO A 67 -7.67 5.18 9.35
C PRO A 67 -6.57 6.10 9.86
N LYS A 68 -6.87 6.87 10.91
CA LYS A 68 -5.92 7.83 11.50
C LYS A 68 -4.56 7.21 11.89
N PRO A 69 -4.47 5.98 12.44
CA PRO A 69 -3.18 5.37 12.77
C PRO A 69 -2.29 5.20 11.53
N LEU A 70 -2.85 4.70 10.43
CA LEU A 70 -2.15 4.55 9.16
C LEU A 70 -1.73 5.89 8.58
N LEU A 71 -2.62 6.89 8.63
CA LEU A 71 -2.29 8.24 8.16
C LEU A 71 -1.08 8.79 8.90
N VAL A 72 -1.07 8.73 10.23
CA VAL A 72 0.04 9.24 11.05
C VAL A 72 1.34 8.49 10.75
N ALA A 73 1.30 7.16 10.67
CA ALA A 73 2.48 6.34 10.41
C ALA A 73 3.03 6.50 8.99
N ILE A 74 2.18 6.67 7.97
CA ILE A 74 2.66 6.96 6.61
C ILE A 74 3.27 8.36 6.55
N LYS A 75 2.68 9.34 7.24
CA LYS A 75 3.22 10.71 7.30
C LYS A 75 4.57 10.79 8.02
N SER A 76 4.83 9.92 9.00
CA SER A 76 6.10 9.90 9.75
C SER A 76 7.31 9.56 8.87
N LEU A 77 7.09 8.91 7.72
CA LEU A 77 8.12 8.57 6.74
C LEU A 77 8.69 9.79 6.00
N ASN A 78 8.00 10.94 6.04
CA ASN A 78 8.39 12.18 5.35
C ASN A 78 8.71 11.98 3.86
N TRP A 79 8.01 11.05 3.21
CA TRP A 79 8.11 10.85 1.77
C TRP A 79 7.45 12.00 1.00
N PRO A 80 7.87 12.29 -0.25
CA PRO A 80 7.25 13.33 -1.06
C PRO A 80 5.77 13.03 -1.30
N GLU A 81 4.94 14.06 -1.31
CA GLU A 81 3.49 13.91 -1.46
C GLU A 81 2.89 14.94 -2.39
N ARG A 82 1.79 14.55 -3.04
CA ARG A 82 0.97 15.46 -3.86
C ARG A 82 -0.51 15.14 -3.70
N LEU A 83 -1.34 16.18 -3.66
CA LEU A 83 -2.79 16.04 -3.66
C LEU A 83 -3.30 15.91 -5.11
N ASN A 84 -4.12 14.90 -5.36
CA ASN A 84 -4.74 14.66 -6.66
C ASN A 84 -6.21 14.26 -6.46
N HIS A 85 -7.15 15.13 -6.87
CA HIS A 85 -8.61 14.90 -6.77
C HIS A 85 -9.10 14.35 -5.41
N GLY A 86 -8.58 14.87 -4.30
CA GLY A 86 -9.00 14.46 -2.95
C GLY A 86 -8.29 13.22 -2.38
N VAL A 87 -7.32 12.66 -3.12
CA VAL A 87 -6.42 11.59 -2.67
C VAL A 87 -5.02 12.16 -2.53
N ILE A 88 -4.35 11.88 -1.41
CA ILE A 88 -2.93 12.18 -1.26
C ILE A 88 -2.14 11.01 -1.84
N ILE A 89 -1.32 11.30 -2.85
CA ILE A 89 -0.39 10.36 -3.45
C ILE A 89 0.96 10.58 -2.75
N VAL A 90 1.46 9.55 -2.08
CA VAL A 90 2.79 9.54 -1.46
C VAL A 90 3.74 8.80 -2.40
N ASP A 91 4.78 9.48 -2.87
CA ASP A 91 5.80 8.91 -3.74
C ASP A 91 6.77 8.07 -2.90
N VAL A 92 6.87 6.77 -3.20
CA VAL A 92 7.86 5.89 -2.56
C VAL A 92 9.23 6.24 -3.15
N PRO A 93 10.22 6.66 -2.34
CA PRO A 93 11.57 6.90 -2.83
C PRO A 93 12.11 5.64 -3.49
N LYS A 94 12.90 5.79 -4.55
CA LYS A 94 13.66 4.65 -5.09
C LYS A 94 14.66 4.21 -4.02
N LEU A 95 14.33 3.15 -3.31
CA LEU A 95 15.21 2.49 -2.35
C LEU A 95 16.23 1.73 -3.20
N LEU A 96 17.48 2.22 -3.19
CA LEU A 96 18.62 1.62 -3.90
C LEU A 96 19.03 0.29 -3.27
#